data_AF-A0A136X3L1-F1
#
_entry.id   AF-A0A136X3L1-F1
#
_cell.length_a   1.000
_cell.length_b   1.000
_cell.length_c   1.000
_cell.angle_alpha   90.00
_cell.angle_beta   90.00
_cell.angle_gamma   90.00
#
_symmetry.space_group_name_H-M   'P 1'
#
loop_
_entity.id
_entity.type
_entity.pdbx_description
1 polymer ?
#
loop_
_entity_poly.entity_id
_entity_poly.type
_entity_poly.pdbx_seq_one_letter_code
_entity_poly.pdbx_strand_id
1 'polypeptide(L)'
;MSEINYQALREVAERAIPAMERLLMLPADDDLLSEQELKDYGVDIDALNAFKFLTGPETVLALLDERERNQQYIKRRDQENEDIALTVGKLRVELEAEEKTSAARLEALDRTHKMFQREQCRAEAAEKRIAELEKSEEQLINERDHAESALADMYFAATGDRPEWSNWFGFSDAVDAVVDRIADLEAKQPSPVVPEGLIKAVRFYEQVKRENPPVETGAWKDAVDWVLKEACQSVNIGIKGE
;
A
#
# COMPACT_ATOMS: atom_id res chain seq x y z
N MET A 1 -40.93 19.67 -64.68
CA MET A 1 -42.24 19.18 -64.18
C MET A 1 -43.08 20.41 -63.92
N SER A 2 -44.27 20.50 -64.50
CA SER A 2 -45.26 21.51 -64.12
C SER A 2 -45.56 21.32 -62.64
N GLU A 3 -45.27 22.35 -61.84
CA GLU A 3 -45.56 22.32 -60.41
C GLU A 3 -47.08 22.40 -60.24
N ILE A 4 -47.68 21.31 -59.76
CA ILE A 4 -49.12 21.24 -59.51
C ILE A 4 -49.43 22.23 -58.38
N ASN A 5 -50.31 23.20 -58.64
CA ASN A 5 -50.75 24.10 -57.58
C ASN A 5 -51.82 23.41 -56.72
N TYR A 6 -51.35 22.69 -55.70
CA TYR A 6 -52.19 21.96 -54.74
C TYR A 6 -53.25 22.83 -54.07
N GLN A 7 -52.92 24.09 -53.76
CA GLN A 7 -53.83 25.00 -53.10
C GLN A 7 -54.97 25.43 -54.04
N ALA A 8 -54.64 25.81 -55.28
CA ALA A 8 -55.65 26.16 -56.29
C ALA A 8 -56.55 24.97 -56.65
N LEU A 9 -55.99 23.77 -56.79
CA LEU A 9 -56.74 22.53 -57.02
C LEU A 9 -57.70 22.22 -55.86
N ARG A 10 -57.25 22.41 -54.63
CA ARG A 10 -58.07 22.22 -53.43
C ARG A 10 -59.22 23.22 -53.37
N GLU A 11 -58.96 24.50 -53.63
CA GLU A 11 -59.97 25.56 -53.61
C GLU A 11 -61.07 25.34 -54.66
N VAL A 12 -60.70 24.99 -55.90
CA VAL A 12 -61.70 24.73 -56.94
C VAL A 12 -62.47 23.43 -56.69
N ALA A 13 -61.83 22.41 -56.10
CA ALA A 13 -62.52 21.18 -55.71
C ALA A 13 -63.53 21.44 -54.58
N GLU A 14 -63.12 22.15 -53.52
CA GLU A 14 -63.99 22.49 -52.39
C GLU A 14 -65.20 23.33 -52.83
N ARG A 15 -65.03 24.25 -53.80
CA ARG A 15 -66.13 25.04 -54.38
C ARG A 15 -67.02 24.23 -55.33
N ALA A 16 -66.46 23.26 -56.06
CA ALA A 16 -67.21 22.45 -57.02
C ALA A 16 -68.09 21.37 -56.37
N ILE A 17 -67.71 20.84 -55.19
CA ILE A 17 -68.49 19.82 -54.45
C ILE A 17 -69.97 20.22 -54.28
N PRO A 18 -70.32 21.36 -53.65
CA PRO A 18 -71.73 21.74 -53.46
C PRO A 18 -72.45 22.05 -54.78
N ALA A 19 -71.72 22.51 -55.80
CA ALA A 19 -72.27 22.76 -57.13
C ALA A 19 -72.65 21.44 -57.84
N MET A 20 -71.81 20.41 -57.72
CA MET A 20 -72.11 19.06 -58.24
C MET A 20 -73.28 18.43 -57.48
N GLU A 21 -73.33 18.56 -56.16
CA GLU A 21 -74.43 18.05 -55.34
C GLU A 21 -75.77 18.68 -55.74
N ARG A 22 -75.81 19.99 -55.97
CA ARG A 22 -77.03 20.67 -56.46
C ARG A 22 -77.44 20.23 -57.85
N LEU A 23 -76.47 20.07 -58.75
CA LEU A 23 -76.72 19.56 -60.10
C LEU A 23 -77.32 18.15 -60.09
N LEU A 24 -76.89 17.30 -59.16
CA LEU A 24 -77.40 15.93 -58.99
C LEU A 24 -78.83 15.88 -58.43
N MET A 25 -79.24 16.93 -57.70
CA MET A 25 -80.57 17.05 -57.07
C MET A 25 -81.63 17.66 -58.01
N LEU A 26 -81.26 18.01 -59.25
CA LEU A 26 -82.19 18.53 -60.24
C LEU A 26 -83.15 17.43 -60.73
N PRO A 27 -84.41 17.77 -61.05
CA PRO A 27 -85.33 16.83 -61.68
C PRO A 27 -84.75 16.35 -63.02
N ALA A 28 -84.73 15.04 -63.24
CA ALA A 28 -84.16 14.39 -64.41
C ALA A 28 -85.10 14.44 -65.63
N ASP A 29 -85.72 15.60 -65.86
CA ASP A 29 -86.55 15.81 -67.04
C ASP A 29 -85.64 16.01 -68.28
N ASP A 30 -86.03 15.45 -69.42
CA ASP A 30 -85.25 15.40 -70.68
C ASP A 30 -85.04 16.77 -71.37
N ASP A 31 -85.52 17.86 -70.76
CA ASP A 31 -85.37 19.20 -71.30
C ASP A 31 -83.98 19.77 -70.98
N LEU A 32 -83.30 20.27 -72.02
CA LEU A 32 -82.00 20.92 -71.89
C LEU A 32 -82.15 22.21 -71.07
N LEU A 33 -81.75 22.17 -69.79
CA LEU A 33 -81.67 23.36 -68.95
C LEU A 33 -80.58 24.31 -69.46
N SER A 34 -80.94 25.57 -69.63
CA SER A 34 -80.01 26.65 -69.93
C SER A 34 -79.10 26.97 -68.74
N GLU A 35 -77.96 27.62 -69.01
CA GLU A 35 -77.04 28.08 -67.97
C GLU A 35 -77.72 29.03 -66.96
N GLN A 36 -78.71 29.82 -67.42
CA GLN A 36 -79.47 30.71 -66.58
C GLN A 36 -80.40 29.94 -65.62
N GLU A 37 -81.07 28.90 -66.12
CA GLU A 37 -81.94 28.04 -65.28
C GLU A 37 -81.12 27.28 -64.23
N LEU A 38 -79.96 26.75 -64.60
CA LEU A 38 -79.04 26.11 -63.66
C LEU A 38 -78.56 27.08 -62.56
N LYS A 39 -78.30 28.34 -62.91
CA LYS A 39 -77.99 29.41 -61.93
C LYS A 39 -79.18 29.71 -61.02
N ASP A 40 -80.40 29.70 -61.55
CA ASP A 40 -81.63 29.93 -60.78
C ASP A 40 -81.92 28.78 -59.78
N TYR A 41 -81.52 27.56 -60.11
CA TYR A 41 -81.48 26.42 -59.17
C TYR A 41 -80.30 26.47 -58.17
N GLY A 42 -79.47 27.52 -58.22
CA GLY A 42 -78.35 27.73 -57.33
C GLY A 42 -77.12 26.88 -57.66
N VAL A 43 -77.00 26.34 -58.87
CA VAL A 43 -75.80 25.63 -59.32
C VAL A 43 -74.71 26.66 -59.66
N ASP A 44 -73.56 26.53 -59.02
CA ASP A 44 -72.37 27.36 -59.29
C ASP A 44 -71.59 26.80 -60.49
N ILE A 45 -72.03 27.16 -61.69
CA ILE A 45 -71.48 26.65 -62.95
C ILE A 45 -70.02 27.12 -63.15
N ASP A 46 -69.67 28.30 -62.63
CA ASP A 46 -68.31 28.82 -62.68
C ASP A 46 -67.36 27.95 -61.85
N ALA A 47 -67.79 27.47 -60.68
CA ALA A 47 -67.04 26.50 -59.88
C ALA A 47 -66.80 25.19 -60.63
N LEU A 48 -67.83 24.67 -61.29
CA LEU A 48 -67.76 23.41 -62.06
C LEU A 48 -66.81 23.54 -63.25
N ASN A 49 -66.87 24.65 -63.97
CA ASN A 49 -65.99 24.91 -65.11
C ASN A 49 -64.54 25.13 -64.67
N ALA A 50 -64.31 25.86 -63.58
CA ALA A 50 -62.98 26.08 -63.02
C ALA A 50 -62.34 24.76 -62.56
N PHE A 51 -63.10 23.89 -61.88
CA PHE A 51 -62.66 22.55 -61.50
C PHE A 51 -62.33 21.70 -62.73
N LYS A 52 -63.26 21.58 -63.69
CA LYS A 52 -63.06 20.81 -64.93
C LYS A 52 -61.80 21.23 -65.70
N PHE A 53 -61.48 22.53 -65.73
CA PHE A 53 -60.29 23.04 -66.39
C PHE A 53 -59.00 22.67 -65.64
N LEU A 54 -59.00 22.75 -64.31
CA LEU A 54 -57.83 22.48 -63.49
C LEU A 54 -57.59 20.98 -63.26
N THR A 55 -58.64 20.15 -63.27
CA THR A 55 -58.56 18.69 -63.10
C THR A 55 -58.58 17.95 -64.45
N GLY A 56 -57.79 18.42 -65.41
CA GLY A 56 -57.56 17.70 -66.65
C GLY A 56 -56.85 16.35 -66.44
N PRO A 57 -56.88 15.44 -67.43
CA PRO A 57 -56.17 14.16 -67.37
C PRO A 57 -54.68 14.30 -67.02
N GLU A 58 -54.02 15.35 -67.52
CA GLU A 58 -52.62 15.64 -67.25
C GLU A 58 -52.37 15.93 -65.76
N THR A 59 -53.25 16.71 -65.13
CA THR A 59 -53.19 17.00 -63.70
C THR A 59 -53.40 15.75 -62.86
N VAL A 60 -54.39 14.92 -63.24
CA VAL A 60 -54.69 13.66 -62.52
C VAL A 60 -53.53 12.68 -62.64
N LEU A 61 -52.93 12.52 -63.82
CA LEU A 61 -51.76 11.67 -64.01
C LEU A 61 -50.56 12.16 -63.19
N ALA A 62 -50.30 13.47 -63.20
CA ALA A 62 -49.19 14.04 -62.42
C ALA A 62 -49.38 13.84 -60.91
N LEU A 63 -50.61 13.95 -60.39
CA LEU A 63 -50.95 13.64 -58.99
C LEU A 63 -50.74 12.15 -58.66
N LEU A 64 -51.10 11.24 -59.57
CA LEU A 64 -50.90 9.80 -59.39
C LEU A 64 -49.41 9.43 -59.39
N ASP A 65 -48.63 9.99 -60.33
CA ASP A 65 -47.19 9.79 -60.42
C ASP A 65 -46.46 10.33 -59.18
N GLU A 66 -46.88 11.47 -58.64
CA GLU A 66 -46.34 12.01 -57.40
C GLU A 66 -46.73 11.16 -56.18
N ARG A 67 -47.98 10.71 -56.11
CA ARG A 67 -48.44 9.80 -55.05
C ARG A 67 -47.63 8.50 -55.04
N GLU A 68 -47.39 7.90 -56.21
CA GLU A 68 -46.60 6.67 -56.31
C GLU A 68 -45.15 6.89 -55.85
N ARG A 69 -44.51 7.98 -56.32
CA ARG A 69 -43.16 8.36 -55.86
C ARG A 69 -43.10 8.58 -54.35
N ASN A 70 -44.10 9.26 -53.77
CA ASN A 70 -44.18 9.49 -52.33
C ASN A 70 -44.37 8.18 -51.54
N GLN A 71 -45.17 7.24 -52.05
CA GLN A 71 -45.31 5.91 -51.43
C GLN A 71 -43.99 5.12 -51.44
N GLN A 72 -43.26 5.17 -52.55
CA GLN A 72 -41.94 4.53 -52.63
C GLN A 72 -40.93 5.20 -51.68
N TYR A 73 -40.97 6.52 -51.55
CA TYR A 73 -40.12 7.26 -50.62
C TYR A 73 -40.39 6.86 -49.16
N ILE A 74 -41.67 6.78 -48.75
CA ILE A 74 -42.06 6.37 -47.40
C ILE A 74 -41.53 4.96 -47.10
N LYS A 75 -41.73 4.00 -48.02
CA LYS A 75 -41.20 2.63 -47.85
C LYS A 75 -39.69 2.60 -47.64
N ARG A 76 -38.93 3.37 -48.42
CA ARG A 76 -37.46 3.46 -48.26
C ARG A 76 -37.08 4.06 -46.91
N ARG A 77 -37.80 5.10 -46.47
CA ARG A 77 -37.56 5.75 -45.17
C ARG A 77 -37.88 4.83 -44.01
N ASP A 78 -38.95 4.05 -44.10
CA ASP A 78 -39.31 3.07 -43.07
C ASP A 78 -38.24 1.99 -42.95
N GLN A 79 -37.74 1.47 -44.09
CA GLN A 79 -36.63 0.53 -44.10
C GLN A 79 -35.35 1.13 -43.50
N GLU A 80 -34.98 2.34 -43.92
CA GLU A 80 -33.81 3.03 -43.39
C GLU A 80 -33.92 3.26 -41.87
N ASN A 81 -35.11 3.63 -41.38
CA ASN A 81 -35.35 3.82 -39.95
C ASN A 81 -35.24 2.50 -39.18
N GLU A 82 -35.71 1.39 -39.75
CA GLU A 82 -35.55 0.05 -39.17
C GLU A 82 -34.07 -0.33 -39.08
N ASP A 83 -33.31 -0.15 -40.15
CA ASP A 83 -31.87 -0.44 -40.19
C ASP A 83 -31.08 0.43 -39.18
N ILE A 84 -31.46 1.70 -39.03
CA ILE A 84 -30.91 2.60 -38.01
C ILE A 84 -31.25 2.09 -36.61
N ALA A 85 -32.50 1.70 -36.36
CA ALA A 85 -32.92 1.19 -35.05
C ALA A 85 -32.16 -0.08 -34.66
N LEU A 86 -31.95 -1.00 -35.61
CA LEU A 86 -31.17 -2.22 -35.41
C LEU A 86 -29.70 -1.90 -35.11
N THR A 87 -29.11 -0.96 -35.84
CA THR A 87 -27.71 -0.55 -35.66
C THR A 87 -27.50 0.13 -34.31
N VAL A 88 -28.38 1.07 -33.95
CA VAL A 88 -28.35 1.73 -32.64
C VAL A 88 -28.56 0.71 -31.51
N GLY A 89 -29.44 -0.28 -31.72
CA GLY A 89 -29.63 -1.38 -30.78
C GLY A 89 -28.35 -2.18 -30.53
N LYS A 90 -27.64 -2.57 -31.59
CA LYS A 90 -26.35 -3.28 -31.49
C LYS A 90 -25.28 -2.44 -30.77
N LEU A 91 -25.12 -1.18 -31.16
CA LEU A 91 -24.14 -0.27 -30.56
C LEU A 91 -24.40 -0.04 -29.07
N ARG A 92 -25.66 0.01 -28.63
CA ARG A 92 -26.00 0.13 -27.20
C ARG A 92 -25.54 -1.08 -26.39
N VAL A 93 -25.75 -2.28 -26.93
CA VAL A 93 -25.32 -3.53 -26.26
C VAL A 93 -23.80 -3.62 -26.20
N GLU A 94 -23.11 -3.29 -27.30
CA GLU A 94 -21.64 -3.25 -27.35
C GLU A 94 -21.07 -2.22 -26.37
N LEU A 95 -21.66 -1.03 -26.31
CA LEU A 95 -21.26 0.02 -25.36
C LEU A 95 -21.43 -0.45 -23.92
N GLU A 96 -22.58 -1.04 -23.57
CA GLU A 96 -22.81 -1.56 -22.21
C GLU A 96 -21.83 -2.68 -21.84
N ALA A 97 -21.47 -3.54 -22.80
CA ALA A 97 -20.46 -4.58 -22.59
C ALA A 97 -19.07 -3.97 -22.32
N GLU A 98 -18.66 -2.96 -23.08
CA GLU A 98 -17.38 -2.28 -22.90
C GLU A 98 -17.33 -1.44 -21.60
N GLU A 99 -18.44 -0.83 -21.21
CA GLU A 99 -18.56 -0.17 -19.91
C GLU A 99 -18.39 -1.17 -18.76
N LYS A 100 -18.96 -2.37 -18.87
CA LYS A 100 -18.78 -3.43 -17.87
C LYS A 100 -17.33 -3.95 -17.82
N THR A 101 -16.69 -4.17 -18.96
CA THR A 101 -15.29 -4.62 -18.99
C THR A 101 -14.34 -3.56 -18.44
N SER A 102 -14.53 -2.29 -18.81
CA SER A 102 -13.73 -1.18 -18.30
C SER A 102 -13.92 -0.96 -16.80
N ALA A 103 -15.14 -1.07 -16.28
CA ALA A 103 -15.40 -1.02 -14.84
C ALA A 103 -14.70 -2.16 -14.08
N ALA A 104 -14.79 -3.40 -14.57
CA ALA A 104 -14.09 -4.54 -13.97
C ALA A 104 -12.56 -4.37 -13.99
N ARG A 105 -12.02 -3.76 -15.06
CA ARG A 105 -10.59 -3.45 -15.18
C ARG A 105 -10.14 -2.39 -14.17
N LEU A 106 -10.95 -1.36 -13.93
CA LEU A 106 -10.68 -0.34 -12.91
C LEU A 106 -10.66 -0.95 -11.51
N GLU A 107 -11.60 -1.82 -11.17
CA GLU A 107 -11.60 -2.52 -9.89
C GLU A 107 -10.36 -3.40 -9.70
N ALA A 108 -9.94 -4.11 -10.75
CA ALA A 108 -8.72 -4.92 -10.70
C ALA A 108 -7.48 -4.06 -10.43
N LEU A 109 -7.39 -2.88 -11.06
CA LEU A 109 -6.30 -1.93 -10.84
C LEU A 109 -6.28 -1.37 -9.42
N ASP A 110 -7.43 -1.04 -8.85
CA ASP A 110 -7.52 -0.58 -7.45
C ASP A 110 -7.06 -1.66 -6.47
N ARG A 111 -7.43 -2.93 -6.71
CA ARG A 111 -6.97 -4.06 -5.90
C ARG A 111 -5.45 -4.23 -5.97
N THR A 112 -4.86 -4.16 -7.17
CA THR A 112 -3.41 -4.29 -7.32
C THR A 112 -2.66 -3.12 -6.71
N HIS A 113 -3.18 -1.89 -6.85
CA HIS A 113 -2.61 -0.72 -6.19
C HIS A 113 -2.61 -0.88 -4.66
N LYS A 114 -3.72 -1.31 -4.07
CA LYS A 114 -3.81 -1.58 -2.62
C LYS A 114 -2.84 -2.65 -2.16
N MET A 115 -2.64 -3.72 -2.94
CA MET A 115 -1.63 -4.74 -2.62
C MET A 115 -0.23 -4.13 -2.66
N PHE A 116 0.11 -3.39 -3.71
CA PHE A 116 1.41 -2.74 -3.83
C PHE A 116 1.69 -1.76 -2.67
N GLN A 117 0.70 -0.96 -2.27
CA GLN A 117 0.83 -0.07 -1.12
C GLN A 117 1.11 -0.82 0.19
N ARG A 118 0.47 -1.98 0.39
CA ARG A 118 0.77 -2.83 1.56
C ARG A 118 2.20 -3.36 1.49
N GLU A 119 2.66 -3.80 0.32
CA GLU A 119 4.06 -4.21 0.14
C GLU A 119 5.04 -3.08 0.46
N GLN A 120 4.77 -1.87 -0.01
CA GLN A 120 5.61 -0.70 0.30
C GLN A 120 5.66 -0.44 1.81
N CYS A 121 4.52 -0.41 2.50
CA CYS A 121 4.49 -0.29 3.96
C CYS A 121 5.29 -1.39 4.68
N ARG A 122 5.23 -2.64 4.18
CA ARG A 122 6.00 -3.75 4.75
C ARG A 122 7.50 -3.58 4.52
N ALA A 123 7.89 -3.14 3.33
CA ALA A 123 9.28 -2.87 2.99
C ALA A 123 9.85 -1.74 3.87
N GLU A 124 9.14 -0.62 4.00
CA GLU A 124 9.54 0.49 4.86
C GLU A 124 9.69 0.07 6.34
N ALA A 125 8.79 -0.79 6.83
CA ALA A 125 8.90 -1.32 8.19
C ALA A 125 10.12 -2.25 8.37
N ALA A 126 10.41 -3.08 7.36
CA ALA A 126 11.59 -3.94 7.36
C ALA A 126 12.89 -3.12 7.31
N GLU A 127 12.94 -2.08 6.47
CA GLU A 127 14.09 -1.16 6.38
C GLU A 127 14.38 -0.48 7.72
N LYS A 128 13.33 0.03 8.40
CA LYS A 128 13.48 0.59 9.76
C LYS A 128 14.04 -0.43 10.74
N ARG A 129 13.56 -1.68 10.67
CA ARG A 129 14.04 -2.75 11.55
C ARG A 129 15.50 -3.12 11.27
N ILE A 130 15.91 -3.13 10.01
CA ILE A 130 17.31 -3.35 9.62
C ILE A 130 18.17 -2.22 10.19
N ALA A 131 17.78 -0.96 10.02
CA ALA A 131 18.53 0.18 10.57
C ALA A 131 18.66 0.14 12.10
N GLU A 132 17.63 -0.31 12.83
CA GLU A 132 17.71 -0.55 14.27
C GLU A 132 18.71 -1.65 14.63
N LEU A 133 18.69 -2.75 13.89
CA LEU A 133 19.60 -3.88 14.09
C LEU A 133 21.05 -3.47 13.80
N GLU A 134 21.30 -2.82 12.67
CA GLU A 134 22.62 -2.28 12.29
C GLU A 134 23.19 -1.39 13.41
N LYS A 135 22.38 -0.49 13.96
CA LYS A 135 22.80 0.36 15.08
C LYS A 135 23.13 -0.46 16.34
N SER A 136 22.34 -1.48 16.66
CA SER A 136 22.62 -2.35 17.82
C SER A 136 23.85 -3.22 17.62
N GLU A 137 24.12 -3.66 16.39
CA GLU A 137 25.31 -4.43 16.04
C GLU A 137 26.56 -3.56 16.12
N GLU A 138 26.52 -2.32 15.62
CA GLU A 138 27.60 -1.35 15.81
C GLU A 138 27.91 -1.13 17.28
N GLN A 139 26.88 -1.03 18.13
CA GLN A 139 27.07 -0.91 19.58
C GLN A 139 27.77 -2.15 20.16
N LEU A 140 27.31 -3.36 19.82
CA LEU A 140 27.91 -4.60 20.31
C LEU A 140 29.36 -4.80 19.84
N ILE A 141 29.68 -4.38 18.61
CA ILE A 141 31.06 -4.38 18.09
C ILE A 141 31.92 -3.45 18.94
N ASN A 142 31.45 -2.22 19.20
CA ASN A 142 32.18 -1.28 20.06
C ASN A 142 32.39 -1.88 21.46
N GLU A 143 31.33 -2.39 22.09
CA GLU A 143 31.41 -3.01 23.43
C GLU A 143 32.39 -4.19 23.46
N ARG A 144 32.37 -5.05 22.43
CA ARG A 144 33.32 -6.15 22.26
C ARG A 144 34.75 -5.64 22.15
N ASP A 145 35.01 -4.64 21.31
CA ASP A 145 36.36 -4.11 21.09
C ASP A 145 36.92 -3.48 22.38
N HIS A 146 36.08 -2.84 23.19
CA HIS A 146 36.47 -2.33 24.51
C HIS A 146 36.82 -3.47 25.47
N ALA A 147 36.01 -4.53 25.51
CA ALA A 147 36.28 -5.70 26.35
C ALA A 147 37.55 -6.44 25.92
N GLU A 148 37.75 -6.60 24.62
CA GLU A 148 38.95 -7.20 24.02
C GLU A 148 40.22 -6.44 24.44
N SER A 149 40.18 -5.10 24.33
CA SER A 149 41.29 -4.23 24.76
C SER A 149 41.59 -4.38 26.25
N ALA A 150 40.56 -4.32 27.11
CA ALA A 150 40.72 -4.46 28.55
C ALA A 150 41.30 -5.84 28.95
N LEU A 151 40.82 -6.92 28.32
CA LEU A 151 41.34 -8.26 28.56
C LEU A 151 42.77 -8.42 28.02
N ALA A 152 43.10 -7.82 26.88
CA ALA A 152 44.45 -7.82 26.34
C ALA A 152 45.46 -7.10 27.25
N ASP A 153 45.03 -6.02 27.93
CA ASP A 153 45.82 -5.35 28.96
C ASP A 153 46.04 -6.21 30.20
N MET A 154 44.99 -6.87 30.71
CA MET A 154 45.13 -7.81 31.83
C MET A 154 46.03 -8.99 31.49
N TYR A 155 45.84 -9.59 30.31
CA TYR A 155 46.63 -10.72 29.82
C TYR A 155 48.11 -10.35 29.70
N PHE A 156 48.41 -9.20 29.10
CA PHE A 156 49.77 -8.68 28.98
C PHE A 156 50.41 -8.42 30.34
N ALA A 157 49.68 -7.84 31.30
CA ALA A 157 50.20 -7.59 32.63
C ALA A 157 50.60 -8.89 33.38
N ALA A 158 49.89 -9.99 33.14
CA ALA A 158 50.16 -11.28 33.80
C ALA A 158 51.24 -12.11 33.08
N THR A 159 51.17 -12.18 31.75
CA THR A 159 52.00 -13.09 30.94
C THR A 159 53.23 -12.42 30.32
N GLY A 160 53.18 -11.11 30.08
CA GLY A 160 54.24 -10.33 29.42
C GLY A 160 54.06 -10.18 27.89
N ASP A 161 53.11 -10.91 27.29
CA ASP A 161 52.83 -10.90 25.85
C ASP A 161 51.36 -10.52 25.60
N ARG A 162 51.04 -9.99 24.40
CA ARG A 162 49.66 -9.71 24.01
C ARG A 162 48.98 -11.00 23.53
N PRO A 163 47.68 -11.21 23.83
CA PRO A 163 46.97 -12.35 23.31
C PRO A 163 46.76 -12.23 21.79
N GLU A 164 46.88 -13.35 21.08
CA GLU A 164 46.54 -13.45 19.67
C GLU A 164 45.13 -14.01 19.52
N TRP A 165 44.15 -13.11 19.41
CA TRP A 165 42.75 -13.50 19.27
C TRP A 165 42.53 -14.32 18.00
N SER A 166 41.81 -15.43 18.14
CA SER A 166 41.45 -16.27 17.01
C SER A 166 40.13 -16.99 17.29
N ASN A 167 39.58 -17.65 16.27
CA ASN A 167 38.38 -18.47 16.45
C ASN A 167 38.58 -19.66 17.41
N TRP A 168 39.82 -20.00 17.75
CA TRP A 168 40.17 -21.09 18.68
C TRP A 168 40.77 -20.59 20.00
N PHE A 169 40.96 -19.28 20.14
CA PHE A 169 41.48 -18.65 21.34
C PHE A 169 40.68 -17.39 21.62
N GLY A 170 39.72 -17.52 22.53
CA GLY A 170 38.77 -16.48 22.89
C GLY A 170 39.00 -15.93 24.30
N PHE A 171 38.04 -15.12 24.76
CA PHE A 171 38.14 -14.43 26.05
C PHE A 171 38.31 -15.38 27.24
N SER A 172 37.64 -16.54 27.24
CA SER A 172 37.80 -17.54 28.32
C SER A 172 39.22 -18.06 28.39
N ASP A 173 39.79 -18.45 27.24
CA ASP A 173 41.14 -19.02 27.17
C ASP A 173 42.19 -18.03 27.68
N ALA A 174 42.04 -16.75 27.33
CA ALA A 174 42.90 -15.68 27.84
C ALA A 174 42.77 -15.51 29.35
N VAL A 175 41.53 -15.52 29.89
CA VAL A 175 41.30 -15.41 31.33
C VAL A 175 41.87 -16.62 32.08
N ASP A 176 41.67 -17.83 31.58
CA ASP A 176 42.17 -19.07 32.18
C ASP A 176 43.70 -19.06 32.27
N ALA A 177 44.39 -18.65 31.18
CA ALA A 177 45.84 -18.50 31.18
C ALA A 177 46.35 -17.45 32.18
N VAL A 178 45.62 -16.35 32.38
CA VAL A 178 45.94 -15.34 33.40
C VAL A 178 45.78 -15.92 34.80
N VAL A 179 44.69 -16.66 35.06
CA VAL A 179 44.42 -17.30 36.35
C VAL A 179 45.52 -18.31 36.69
N ASP A 180 45.89 -19.17 35.74
CA ASP A 180 46.98 -20.15 35.91
C ASP A 180 48.30 -19.45 36.23
N ARG A 181 48.60 -18.34 35.53
CA ARG A 181 49.81 -17.57 35.77
C ARG A 181 49.84 -16.89 37.14
N ILE A 182 48.70 -16.37 37.60
CA ILE A 182 48.59 -15.79 38.95
C ILE A 182 48.81 -16.89 39.99
N ALA A 183 48.18 -18.06 39.85
CA ALA A 183 48.37 -19.19 40.76
C ALA A 183 49.84 -19.62 40.84
N ASP A 184 50.52 -19.70 39.69
CA ASP A 184 51.96 -19.97 39.60
C ASP A 184 52.82 -18.92 40.33
N LEU A 185 52.45 -17.63 40.23
CA LEU A 185 53.16 -16.54 40.90
C LEU A 185 52.90 -16.56 42.41
N GLU A 186 51.68 -16.83 42.84
CA GLU A 186 51.32 -16.96 44.26
C GLU A 186 52.00 -18.17 44.91
N ALA A 187 52.10 -19.31 44.21
CA ALA A 187 52.84 -20.47 44.68
C ALA A 187 54.36 -20.20 44.84
N LYS A 188 54.91 -19.29 44.03
CA LYS A 188 56.31 -18.85 44.11
C LYS A 188 56.53 -17.74 45.14
N GLN A 189 55.48 -17.08 45.62
CA GLN A 189 55.63 -16.19 46.76
C GLN A 189 55.94 -17.04 47.99
N PRO A 190 57.09 -16.83 48.66
CA PRO A 190 57.34 -17.51 49.92
C PRO A 190 56.24 -17.10 50.88
N SER A 191 55.46 -18.07 51.37
CA SER A 191 54.60 -17.87 52.54
C SER A 191 55.44 -17.16 53.59
N PRO A 192 54.99 -16.04 54.20
CA PRO A 192 55.82 -15.32 55.17
C PRO A 192 56.27 -16.33 56.21
N VAL A 193 57.55 -16.69 56.16
CA VAL A 193 58.14 -17.63 57.11
C VAL A 193 58.18 -16.83 58.40
N VAL A 194 57.09 -16.87 59.16
CA VAL A 194 57.06 -16.29 60.50
C VAL A 194 58.12 -17.06 61.25
N PRO A 195 59.23 -16.42 61.67
CA PRO A 195 60.32 -17.12 62.32
C PRO A 195 59.79 -17.95 63.48
N GLU A 196 60.24 -19.19 63.63
CA GLU A 196 59.65 -20.11 64.60
C GLU A 196 59.75 -19.60 66.05
N GLY A 197 60.75 -18.77 66.35
CA GLY A 197 60.86 -18.08 67.64
C GLY A 197 59.77 -17.04 67.87
N LEU A 198 59.27 -16.35 66.83
CA LEU A 198 58.08 -15.49 66.92
C LEU A 198 56.81 -16.30 67.20
N ILE A 199 56.66 -17.47 66.56
CA ILE A 199 55.53 -18.39 66.83
C ILE A 199 55.57 -18.88 68.30
N LYS A 200 56.75 -19.24 68.81
CA LYS A 200 56.93 -19.67 70.21
C LYS A 200 56.68 -18.52 71.19
N ALA A 201 57.16 -17.31 70.89
CA ALA A 201 56.97 -16.12 71.71
C ALA A 201 55.48 -15.75 71.84
N VAL A 202 54.73 -15.81 70.73
CA VAL A 202 53.27 -15.55 70.74
C VAL A 202 52.53 -16.63 71.53
N ARG A 203 52.83 -17.91 71.32
CA ARG A 203 52.20 -19.00 72.10
C ARG A 203 52.48 -18.89 73.59
N PHE A 204 53.70 -18.53 73.98
CA PHE A 204 54.06 -18.34 75.39
C PHE A 204 53.34 -17.13 76.00
N TYR A 205 53.24 -16.01 75.28
CA TYR A 205 52.46 -14.86 75.72
C TYR A 205 50.98 -15.21 75.93
N GLU A 206 50.38 -15.96 75.01
CA GLU A 206 48.99 -16.44 75.17
C GLU A 206 48.83 -17.37 76.36
N GLN A 207 49.82 -18.23 76.64
CA GLN A 207 49.81 -19.11 77.81
C GLN A 207 49.90 -18.32 79.12
N VAL A 208 50.82 -17.36 79.23
CA VAL A 208 50.95 -16.48 80.41
C VAL A 208 49.67 -15.66 80.62
N LYS A 209 49.06 -15.17 79.53
CA LYS A 209 47.77 -14.46 79.56
C LYS A 209 46.63 -15.35 80.07
N ARG A 210 46.64 -16.64 79.75
CA ARG A 210 45.62 -17.61 80.20
C ARG A 210 45.81 -18.04 81.65
N GLU A 211 47.05 -18.16 82.10
CA GLU A 211 47.38 -18.56 83.48
C GLU A 211 47.28 -17.39 84.49
N ASN A 212 47.24 -16.14 84.00
CA ASN A 212 47.05 -14.90 84.78
C ASN A 212 47.87 -14.81 86.08
N PRO A 213 49.22 -14.91 86.02
CA PRO A 213 50.05 -14.80 87.21
C PRO A 213 49.97 -13.40 87.86
N PRO A 214 50.14 -13.26 89.19
CA PRO A 214 50.05 -11.98 89.88
C PRO A 214 51.10 -10.98 89.37
N VAL A 215 50.66 -9.80 88.93
CA VAL A 215 51.49 -8.76 88.28
C VAL A 215 52.66 -8.27 89.15
N GLU A 216 52.57 -8.43 90.48
CA GLU A 216 53.59 -7.99 91.43
C GLU A 216 54.74 -9.00 91.63
N THR A 217 54.69 -10.16 90.98
CA THR A 217 55.78 -11.16 91.03
C THR A 217 56.78 -10.92 89.91
N GLY A 218 58.09 -10.96 90.23
CA GLY A 218 59.17 -10.80 89.23
C GLY A 218 59.05 -11.74 88.02
N ALA A 219 58.36 -12.87 88.19
CA ALA A 219 58.04 -13.83 87.14
C ALA A 219 57.27 -13.24 85.93
N TRP A 220 56.38 -12.26 86.12
CA TRP A 220 55.66 -11.63 85.00
C TRP A 220 56.60 -10.75 84.16
N LYS A 221 57.51 -10.07 84.83
CA LYS A 221 58.53 -9.23 84.18
C LYS A 221 59.55 -10.09 83.43
N ASP A 222 59.99 -11.19 84.02
CA ASP A 222 60.91 -12.15 83.41
C ASP A 222 60.28 -12.84 82.18
N ALA A 223 58.98 -13.15 82.23
CA ALA A 223 58.23 -13.71 81.10
C ALA A 223 58.15 -12.73 79.92
N VAL A 224 57.89 -11.45 80.19
CA VAL A 224 57.83 -10.40 79.16
C VAL A 224 59.22 -10.14 78.56
N ASP A 225 60.26 -10.06 79.38
CA ASP A 225 61.65 -9.91 78.91
C ASP A 225 62.09 -11.09 78.05
N TRP A 226 61.67 -12.31 78.40
CA TRP A 226 61.95 -13.51 77.60
C TRP A 226 61.28 -13.44 76.22
N VAL A 227 59.98 -13.10 76.16
CA VAL A 227 59.24 -12.95 74.89
C VAL A 227 59.86 -11.87 74.00
N LEU A 228 60.22 -10.72 74.58
CA LEU A 228 60.88 -9.63 73.86
C LEU A 228 62.25 -10.05 73.32
N LYS A 229 63.06 -10.72 74.14
CA LYS A 229 64.38 -11.20 73.74
C LYS A 229 64.29 -12.23 72.62
N GLU A 230 63.37 -13.18 72.71
CA GLU A 230 63.19 -14.23 71.73
C GLU A 230 62.62 -13.68 70.41
N ALA A 231 61.67 -12.75 70.47
CA ALA A 231 61.17 -12.04 69.29
C ALA A 231 62.28 -11.22 68.60
N CYS A 232 63.10 -10.49 69.36
CA CYS A 232 64.22 -9.73 68.81
C CYS A 232 65.32 -10.62 68.21
N GLN A 233 65.61 -11.78 68.81
CA GLN A 233 66.56 -12.74 68.24
C GLN A 233 66.02 -13.33 66.94
N SER A 234 64.75 -13.72 66.91
CA SER A 234 64.07 -14.27 65.73
C SER A 234 64.12 -13.34 64.52
N VAL A 235 63.97 -12.03 64.73
CA VAL A 235 64.03 -11.01 63.67
C VAL A 235 65.48 -10.79 63.18
N ASN A 236 66.49 -10.93 64.06
CA ASN A 236 67.90 -10.72 63.69
C ASN A 236 68.56 -11.92 62.98
N ILE A 237 68.06 -13.14 63.15
CA ILE A 237 68.60 -14.33 62.47
C ILE A 237 68.20 -14.34 60.98
N GLY A 238 67.03 -13.80 60.63
CA GLY A 238 66.57 -13.65 59.24
C GLY A 238 67.34 -12.61 58.41
N ILE A 239 68.21 -11.80 59.03
CA ILE A 239 69.03 -10.79 58.34
C ILE A 239 70.44 -11.34 57.99
N LYS A 240 70.84 -12.51 58.51
CA LYS A 240 72.22 -13.03 58.40
C LYS A 240 72.39 -14.36 57.65
N GLY A 241 71.36 -14.89 56.99
CA GLY A 241 71.52 -16.07 56.14
C GLY A 241 70.31 -16.39 55.28
N GLU A 242 70.32 -15.84 54.06
CA GLU A 242 70.13 -16.50 52.74
C GLU A 242 70.18 -15.44 51.63
#